data_AF-A0A8S3HZS4-F1
#
_entry.id   AF-A0A8S3HZS4-F1
#
_cell.length_a   1.000
_cell.length_b   1.000
_cell.length_c   1.000
_cell.angle_alpha   90.00
_cell.angle_beta   90.00
_cell.angle_gamma   90.00
#
_symmetry.space_group_name_H-M   'P 1'
#
loop_
_entity.id
_entity.type
_entity.pdbx_description
1 polymer ?
#
loop_
_entity_poly.entity_id
_entity_poly.type
_entity_poly.pdbx_seq_one_letter_code
_entity_poly.pdbx_strand_id
1 'polypeptide(L)'
;DLYSPYTIPHLACSVYFQCLSSIPALVREWYHNQAKRIRDAVDRVTQKYVSPILIQRELDAASALKDISVGEAGLFNVKKHSNTREITAIYNIETSRVEICIRLPVNYPLSYANIECTHHVGFTKDQWNKWMLQLKTNLMQNNGDISDGLLIWKQNIAKTMQGIEECSICYCILHANNELPKRTCRTC
;
A
#
# COMPACT_ATOMS: atom_id res chain seq x y z
N ASP A 1 31.26 -18.80 -14.23
CA ASP A 1 31.26 -19.30 -15.62
C ASP A 1 30.11 -18.75 -16.45
N LEU A 2 30.44 -17.93 -17.45
CA LEU A 2 29.47 -17.36 -18.40
C LEU A 2 28.80 -18.41 -19.33
N TYR A 3 29.11 -19.70 -19.16
CA TYR A 3 28.70 -20.81 -20.04
C TYR A 3 27.66 -21.76 -19.44
N SER A 4 27.18 -21.52 -18.22
CA SER A 4 26.08 -22.34 -17.67
C SER A 4 24.79 -22.09 -18.45
N PRO A 5 24.09 -23.13 -18.93
CA PRO A 5 22.82 -22.97 -19.66
C PRO A 5 21.73 -22.31 -18.82
N TYR A 6 21.93 -22.22 -17.50
CA TYR A 6 21.00 -21.61 -16.56
C TYR A 6 21.25 -20.13 -16.29
N THR A 7 22.38 -19.56 -16.75
CA THR A 7 22.73 -18.16 -16.49
C THR A 7 21.66 -17.19 -17.00
N ILE A 8 21.18 -17.38 -18.24
CA ILE A 8 20.15 -16.52 -18.83
C ILE A 8 18.79 -16.70 -18.11
N PRO A 9 18.27 -17.92 -17.89
CA PRO A 9 17.06 -18.12 -17.09
C PRO A 9 17.12 -17.51 -15.68
N HIS A 10 18.23 -17.67 -14.95
CA HIS A 10 18.37 -17.08 -13.61
C HIS A 10 18.40 -15.56 -13.63
N LEU A 11 19.07 -14.98 -14.63
CA LEU A 11 19.06 -13.54 -14.84
C LEU A 11 17.64 -13.05 -15.15
N ALA A 12 16.91 -13.73 -16.04
CA ALA A 12 15.53 -13.38 -16.37
C ALA A 12 14.62 -13.43 -15.14
N CYS A 13 14.73 -14.47 -14.31
CA CYS A 13 13.99 -14.55 -13.03
C CYS A 13 14.35 -13.42 -12.08
N SER A 14 15.64 -13.08 -11.95
CA SER A 14 16.12 -11.99 -11.09
C SER A 14 15.60 -10.62 -11.55
N VAL A 15 15.69 -10.33 -12.85
CA VAL A 15 15.18 -9.09 -13.44
C VAL A 15 13.66 -9.02 -13.26
N TYR A 16 12.94 -10.11 -13.52
CA TYR A 16 11.50 -10.15 -13.31
C TYR A 16 11.09 -9.88 -11.85
N PHE A 17 11.79 -10.51 -10.89
CA PHE A 17 11.58 -10.27 -9.46
C PHE A 17 11.84 -8.80 -9.08
N GLN A 18 12.92 -8.22 -9.59
CA GLN A 18 13.25 -6.81 -9.35
C GLN A 18 12.20 -5.87 -9.96
N CYS A 19 11.73 -6.13 -11.17
CA CYS A 19 10.66 -5.33 -11.80
C CYS A 19 9.38 -5.36 -10.96
N LEU A 20 8.95 -6.53 -10.50
CA LEU A 20 7.79 -6.65 -9.61
C LEU A 20 8.01 -5.97 -8.25
N SER A 21 9.25 -5.95 -7.75
CA SER A 21 9.57 -5.33 -6.46
C SER A 21 9.66 -3.81 -6.51
N SER A 22 10.15 -3.25 -7.62
CA SER A 22 10.54 -1.84 -7.71
C SER A 22 9.60 -0.99 -8.56
N ILE A 23 8.98 -1.59 -9.60
CA ILE A 23 8.08 -0.92 -10.53
C ILE A 23 6.80 -1.75 -10.80
N PRO A 24 6.10 -2.26 -9.77
CA PRO A 24 4.96 -3.14 -9.94
C PRO A 24 3.82 -2.52 -10.76
N ALA A 25 3.65 -1.19 -10.74
CA ALA A 25 2.62 -0.51 -11.52
C ALA A 25 2.80 -0.73 -13.04
N LEU A 26 4.03 -0.59 -13.54
CA LEU A 26 4.34 -0.80 -14.97
C LEU A 26 4.19 -2.28 -15.35
N VAL A 27 4.67 -3.19 -14.50
CA VAL A 27 4.52 -4.64 -14.75
C VAL A 27 3.05 -5.04 -14.77
N ARG A 28 2.25 -4.48 -13.87
CA ARG A 28 0.81 -4.70 -13.81
C ARG A 28 0.11 -4.20 -15.07
N GLU A 29 0.41 -2.98 -15.52
CA GLU A 29 -0.15 -2.44 -16.76
C GLU A 29 0.19 -3.33 -17.96
N TRP A 30 1.47 -3.68 -18.11
CA TRP A 30 1.92 -4.61 -19.15
C TRP A 30 1.16 -5.94 -19.07
N TYR A 31 1.05 -6.53 -17.87
CA TYR A 31 0.38 -7.80 -17.63
C TYR A 31 -1.09 -7.76 -18.08
N HIS A 32 -1.85 -6.73 -17.72
CA HIS A 32 -3.26 -6.63 -18.09
C HIS A 32 -3.46 -6.48 -19.61
N ASN A 33 -2.49 -5.87 -20.29
CA ASN A 33 -2.48 -5.72 -21.75
C ASN A 33 -2.04 -6.98 -22.52
N GLN A 34 -1.67 -8.08 -21.85
CA GLN A 34 -1.30 -9.32 -22.51
C GLN A 34 -2.51 -10.18 -22.89
N ALA A 35 -2.33 -11.04 -23.91
CA ALA A 35 -3.30 -12.08 -24.23
C ALA A 35 -3.49 -13.07 -23.08
N LYS A 36 -4.68 -13.65 -22.95
CA LYS A 36 -5.06 -14.56 -21.84
C LYS A 36 -4.02 -15.65 -21.58
N ARG A 37 -3.52 -16.32 -22.62
CA ARG A 37 -2.50 -17.38 -22.50
C ARG A 37 -1.22 -16.91 -21.79
N ILE A 38 -0.76 -15.70 -22.11
CA ILE A 38 0.44 -15.11 -21.51
C ILE A 38 0.13 -14.72 -20.06
N ARG A 39 -1.02 -14.06 -19.83
CA ARG A 39 -1.45 -13.69 -18.47
C ARG A 39 -1.51 -14.91 -17.55
N ASP A 40 -2.18 -15.98 -17.96
CA ASP A 40 -2.30 -17.21 -17.16
C ASP A 40 -0.93 -17.84 -16.86
N ALA A 41 0.02 -17.76 -17.80
CA ALA A 41 1.37 -18.28 -17.58
C ALA A 41 2.17 -17.43 -16.59
N VAL A 42 2.11 -16.10 -16.74
CA VAL A 42 2.75 -15.16 -15.83
C VAL A 42 2.16 -15.31 -14.42
N ASP A 43 0.85 -15.29 -14.30
CA ASP A 43 0.11 -15.42 -13.03
C ASP A 43 0.53 -16.65 -12.22
N ARG A 44 0.60 -17.83 -12.86
CA ARG A 44 1.07 -19.07 -12.22
C ARG A 44 2.50 -18.98 -11.71
N VAL A 45 3.40 -18.38 -12.49
CA VAL A 45 4.81 -18.23 -12.11
C VAL A 45 4.94 -17.24 -10.95
N THR A 46 4.26 -16.10 -11.01
CA THR A 46 4.27 -15.07 -9.97
C THR A 46 3.74 -15.64 -8.66
N GLN A 47 2.53 -16.22 -8.68
CA GLN A 47 1.89 -16.77 -7.49
C GLN A 47 2.76 -17.83 -6.81
N LYS A 48 3.45 -18.66 -7.58
CA LYS A 48 4.22 -19.78 -7.03
C LYS A 48 5.59 -19.35 -6.49
N TYR A 49 6.29 -18.47 -7.18
CA TYR A 49 7.72 -18.23 -6.93
C TYR A 49 8.05 -16.83 -6.43
N VAL A 50 7.21 -15.82 -6.72
CA VAL A 50 7.52 -14.42 -6.44
C VAL A 50 6.61 -13.86 -5.35
N SER A 51 5.30 -14.04 -5.49
CA SER A 51 4.30 -13.48 -4.57
C SER A 51 4.53 -13.86 -3.11
N PRO A 52 4.87 -15.11 -2.71
CA PRO A 52 5.08 -15.44 -1.30
C PRO A 52 6.18 -14.62 -0.65
N ILE A 53 7.27 -14.33 -1.40
CA ILE A 53 8.40 -13.55 -0.92
C ILE A 53 8.01 -12.08 -0.75
N LEU A 54 7.36 -11.49 -1.75
CA LEU A 54 6.95 -10.09 -1.72
C LEU A 54 5.86 -9.84 -0.67
N ILE A 55 4.86 -10.72 -0.59
CA ILE A 55 3.81 -10.65 0.44
C ILE A 55 4.43 -10.67 1.83
N GLN A 56 5.35 -11.61 2.10
CA GLN A 56 5.99 -11.69 3.40
C GLN A 56 6.80 -10.42 3.72
N ARG A 57 7.50 -9.86 2.73
CA ARG A 57 8.23 -8.60 2.87
C ARG A 57 7.30 -7.43 3.23
N GLU A 58 6.17 -7.30 2.56
CA GLU A 58 5.17 -6.26 2.85
C GLU A 58 4.54 -6.44 4.23
N LEU A 59 4.19 -7.68 4.60
CA LEU A 59 3.64 -8.00 5.92
C LEU A 59 4.62 -7.65 7.05
N ASP A 60 5.90 -7.98 6.86
CA ASP A 60 6.95 -7.69 7.83
C ASP A 60 7.22 -6.19 7.94
N ALA A 61 7.34 -5.49 6.81
CA ALA A 61 7.52 -4.04 6.77
C ALA A 61 6.37 -3.30 7.45
N ALA A 62 5.12 -3.64 7.13
CA ALA A 62 3.95 -3.02 7.75
C ALA A 62 3.89 -3.30 9.26
N SER A 63 4.20 -4.53 9.70
CA SER A 63 4.24 -4.85 11.13
C SER A 63 5.37 -4.18 11.91
N ALA A 64 6.42 -3.73 11.20
CA ALA A 64 7.52 -2.98 11.78
C ALA A 64 7.17 -1.51 12.02
N LEU A 65 6.04 -1.02 11.50
CA LEU A 65 5.45 0.26 11.86
C LEU A 65 4.99 0.22 13.33
N LYS A 66 5.95 0.38 14.25
CA LYS A 66 5.69 0.51 15.68
C LYS A 66 5.34 1.96 16.02
N ASP A 67 4.59 2.12 17.10
CA ASP A 67 4.16 3.37 17.74
C ASP A 67 5.09 4.56 17.45
N ILE A 68 4.84 5.27 16.34
CA ILE A 68 5.35 6.62 16.16
C ILE A 68 4.46 7.50 17.04
N SER A 69 4.65 7.39 18.35
CA SER A 69 4.15 8.31 19.37
C SER A 69 5.16 9.44 19.51
N VAL A 70 5.56 10.05 18.40
CA VAL A 70 6.34 11.29 18.41
C VAL A 70 5.36 12.41 18.05
N GLY A 71 4.61 12.87 19.05
CA GLY A 71 3.83 14.11 18.97
C GLY A 71 2.36 14.03 18.55
N GLU A 72 1.79 12.84 18.27
CA GLU A 72 0.37 12.70 17.88
C GLU A 72 -0.46 11.97 18.96
N ALA A 73 -1.68 12.46 19.21
CA ALA A 73 -2.58 12.10 20.32
C ALA A 73 -3.26 10.71 20.22
N GLY A 74 -2.57 9.68 19.71
CA GLY A 74 -3.19 8.36 19.53
C GLY A 74 -2.22 7.20 19.39
N LEU A 75 -2.73 5.99 19.64
CA LEU A 75 -2.01 4.72 19.58
C LEU A 75 -2.24 4.05 18.22
N PHE A 76 -1.17 3.80 17.48
CA PHE A 76 -1.22 3.20 16.14
C PHE A 76 -0.55 1.82 16.14
N ASN A 77 -1.32 0.79 15.85
CA ASN A 77 -0.88 -0.60 15.88
C ASN A 77 -1.14 -1.29 14.55
N VAL A 78 -0.13 -1.97 14.01
CA VAL A 78 -0.25 -2.77 12.80
C VAL A 78 0.03 -4.24 13.11
N LYS A 79 -0.92 -5.11 12.73
CA LYS A 79 -0.84 -6.55 12.89
C LYS A 79 -0.73 -7.22 11.53
N LYS A 80 0.16 -8.20 11.42
CA LYS A 80 0.27 -9.06 10.22
C LYS A 80 -0.45 -10.39 10.44
N HIS A 81 -1.04 -10.90 9.38
CA HIS A 81 -1.67 -12.22 9.33
C HIS A 81 -1.15 -12.99 8.12
N SER A 82 -0.02 -13.68 8.29
CA SER A 82 0.67 -14.36 7.17
C SER A 82 -0.18 -15.43 6.48
N ASN A 83 -0.99 -16.19 7.23
CA ASN A 83 -1.81 -17.27 6.67
C ASN A 83 -2.91 -16.74 5.73
N THR A 84 -3.49 -15.59 6.05
CA THR A 84 -4.56 -14.96 5.28
C THR A 84 -4.05 -13.88 4.32
N ARG A 85 -2.76 -13.56 4.38
CA ARG A 85 -2.10 -12.46 3.64
C ARG A 85 -2.72 -11.10 3.95
N GLU A 86 -3.07 -10.88 5.21
CA GLU A 86 -3.75 -9.66 5.64
C GLU A 86 -2.85 -8.80 6.55
N ILE A 87 -3.07 -7.49 6.47
CA ILE A 87 -2.51 -6.48 7.36
C ILE A 87 -3.68 -5.75 8.00
N THR A 88 -3.74 -5.77 9.32
CA THR A 88 -4.76 -5.04 10.09
C THR A 88 -4.10 -3.85 10.75
N ALA A 89 -4.53 -2.63 10.39
CA ALA A 89 -4.06 -1.41 11.03
C ALA A 89 -5.17 -0.82 11.91
N ILE A 90 -4.83 -0.52 13.16
CA ILE A 90 -5.73 0.03 14.18
C ILE A 90 -5.16 1.36 14.62
N TYR A 91 -5.98 2.41 14.56
CA TYR A 91 -5.66 3.72 15.10
C TYR A 91 -6.69 4.12 16.16
N ASN A 92 -6.23 4.25 17.41
CA ASN A 92 -7.04 4.71 18.53
C ASN A 92 -6.67 6.17 18.84
N ILE A 93 -7.65 7.08 18.82
CA ILE A 93 -7.47 8.51 19.11
C ILE A 93 -8.56 8.90 20.11
N GLU A 94 -8.17 9.29 21.32
CA GLU A 94 -9.09 9.69 22.39
C GLU A 94 -10.25 8.70 22.61
N THR A 95 -11.48 9.05 22.17
CA THR A 95 -12.70 8.23 22.27
C THR A 95 -13.06 7.48 20.98
N SER A 96 -12.26 7.66 19.92
CA SER A 96 -12.51 7.14 18.58
C SER A 96 -11.54 6.01 18.23
N ARG A 97 -12.02 5.05 17.42
CA ARG A 97 -11.23 3.91 16.94
C ARG A 97 -11.52 3.63 15.47
N VAL A 98 -10.44 3.57 14.71
CA VAL A 98 -10.44 3.24 13.28
C VAL A 98 -9.68 1.95 13.05
N GLU A 99 -10.24 1.06 12.23
CA GLU A 99 -9.61 -0.20 11.86
C GLU A 99 -9.83 -0.52 10.38
N ILE A 100 -8.73 -0.86 9.72
CA ILE A 100 -8.71 -1.29 8.32
C ILE A 100 -7.98 -2.62 8.19
N CYS A 101 -8.42 -3.42 7.22
CA CYS A 101 -7.78 -4.66 6.82
C CYS A 101 -7.38 -4.57 5.35
N ILE A 102 -6.09 -4.77 5.06
CA ILE A 102 -5.54 -4.84 3.70
C ILE A 102 -5.24 -6.30 3.40
N ARG A 103 -5.90 -6.88 2.40
CA ARG A 103 -5.74 -8.26 1.97
C ARG A 103 -4.96 -8.34 0.66
N LEU A 104 -3.82 -9.02 0.68
CA LEU A 104 -2.99 -9.22 -0.50
C LEU A 104 -3.47 -10.44 -1.31
N PRO A 105 -3.65 -10.31 -2.63
CA PRO A 105 -4.03 -11.41 -3.50
C PRO A 105 -2.88 -12.42 -3.62
N VAL A 106 -3.21 -13.66 -3.97
CA VAL A 106 -2.21 -14.75 -4.13
C VAL A 106 -1.16 -14.47 -5.20
N ASN A 107 -1.48 -13.63 -6.19
CA ASN A 107 -0.62 -13.20 -7.28
C ASN A 107 -0.08 -11.78 -7.09
N TYR A 108 -0.06 -11.24 -5.86
CA TYR A 108 0.53 -9.93 -5.58
C TYR A 108 1.99 -9.86 -6.09
N PRO A 109 2.42 -8.79 -6.79
CA PRO A 109 1.74 -7.52 -7.01
C PRO A 109 1.08 -7.40 -8.39
N LEU A 110 0.65 -8.48 -9.05
CA LEU A 110 -0.08 -8.38 -10.31
C LEU A 110 -1.53 -7.90 -10.11
N SER A 111 -2.23 -8.43 -9.10
CA SER A 111 -3.54 -7.90 -8.69
C SER A 111 -3.40 -6.90 -7.56
N TYR A 112 -4.33 -5.95 -7.48
CA TYR A 112 -4.32 -4.93 -6.43
C TYR A 112 -4.68 -5.56 -5.08
N ALA A 113 -4.15 -4.99 -4.00
CA ALA A 113 -4.59 -5.32 -2.65
C ALA A 113 -6.06 -4.91 -2.46
N ASN A 114 -6.85 -5.75 -1.79
CA ASN A 114 -8.18 -5.36 -1.36
C ASN A 114 -8.09 -4.62 -0.02
N ILE A 115 -8.87 -3.56 0.15
CA ILE A 115 -8.91 -2.78 1.39
C ILE A 115 -10.34 -2.84 1.93
N GLU A 116 -10.48 -3.46 3.09
CA GLU A 116 -11.74 -3.67 3.81
C GLU A 116 -11.77 -2.81 5.07
N CYS A 117 -12.93 -2.22 5.35
CA CYS A 117 -13.20 -1.52 6.59
C CYS A 117 -13.74 -2.52 7.61
N THR A 118 -13.11 -2.64 8.78
CA THR A 118 -13.62 -3.50 9.85
C THR A 118 -14.26 -2.69 10.97
N HIS A 119 -13.84 -1.44 11.23
CA HIS A 119 -14.41 -0.61 12.30
C HIS A 119 -14.15 0.90 12.10
N HIS A 120 -15.16 1.75 12.30
CA HIS A 120 -15.00 3.21 12.36
C HIS A 120 -16.03 3.82 13.34
N VAL A 121 -15.60 4.15 14.56
CA VAL A 121 -16.44 4.82 15.57
C VAL A 121 -15.86 6.21 15.84
N GLY A 122 -16.73 7.22 15.81
CA GLY A 122 -16.37 8.63 16.05
C GLY A 122 -16.32 9.52 14.81
N PHE A 123 -16.62 8.99 13.61
CA PHE A 123 -16.49 9.73 12.34
C PHE A 123 -17.76 9.66 11.48
N THR A 124 -17.96 10.68 10.65
CA THR A 124 -19.03 10.67 9.65
C THR A 124 -18.71 9.71 8.51
N LYS A 125 -19.76 9.21 7.84
CA LYS A 125 -19.63 8.31 6.69
C LYS A 125 -18.85 8.94 5.53
N ASP A 126 -18.97 10.26 5.34
CA ASP A 126 -18.30 10.96 4.24
C ASP A 126 -16.80 11.14 4.48
N GLN A 127 -16.40 11.53 5.70
CA GLN A 127 -14.99 11.55 6.10
C GLN A 127 -14.35 10.18 5.91
N TRP A 128 -15.06 9.13 6.32
CA TRP A 128 -14.60 7.75 6.18
C TRP A 128 -14.40 7.33 4.73
N ASN A 129 -15.43 7.52 3.89
CA ASN A 129 -15.36 7.19 2.46
C ASN A 129 -14.20 7.92 1.77
N LYS A 130 -13.97 9.18 2.16
CA LYS A 130 -12.87 9.99 1.66
C LYS A 130 -11.51 9.40 2.03
N TRP A 131 -11.26 9.09 3.30
CA TRP A 131 -9.99 8.48 3.73
C TRP A 131 -9.75 7.11 3.10
N MET A 132 -10.80 6.31 2.91
CA MET A 132 -10.69 5.03 2.21
C MET A 132 -10.34 5.20 0.73
N LEU A 133 -10.94 6.19 0.06
CA LEU A 133 -10.59 6.51 -1.32
C LEU A 133 -9.14 6.95 -1.44
N GLN A 134 -8.65 7.78 -0.52
CA GLN A 134 -7.26 8.22 -0.47
C GLN A 134 -6.29 7.06 -0.32
N LEU A 135 -6.53 6.19 0.67
CA LEU A 135 -5.68 5.04 0.91
C LEU A 135 -5.66 4.11 -0.32
N LYS A 136 -6.83 3.82 -0.92
CA LYS A 136 -6.92 3.04 -2.16
C LYS A 136 -6.12 3.69 -3.30
N THR A 137 -6.29 4.99 -3.50
CA THR A 137 -5.62 5.74 -4.56
C THR A 137 -4.10 5.72 -4.38
N ASN A 138 -3.63 5.93 -3.15
CA ASN A 138 -2.20 5.94 -2.83
C ASN A 138 -1.55 4.57 -3.10
N LEU A 139 -2.17 3.48 -2.60
CA LEU A 139 -1.69 2.12 -2.84
C LEU A 139 -1.76 1.71 -4.33
N MET A 140 -2.65 2.32 -5.12
CA MET A 140 -2.76 2.06 -6.54
C MET A 140 -1.76 2.86 -7.40
N GLN A 141 -1.42 4.09 -7.01
CA GLN A 141 -0.64 5.03 -7.83
C GLN A 141 0.87 5.07 -7.52
N ASN A 142 1.31 4.81 -6.27
CA ASN A 142 2.70 5.00 -5.83
C ASN A 142 3.50 3.70 -5.70
N ASN A 143 3.51 2.86 -6.74
CA ASN A 143 4.13 1.53 -6.70
C ASN A 143 3.66 0.62 -5.53
N GLY A 144 2.66 1.03 -4.75
CA GLY A 144 1.95 0.22 -3.77
C GLY A 144 2.71 -0.11 -2.49
N ASP A 145 3.64 0.73 -2.02
CA ASP A 145 4.23 0.52 -0.69
C ASP A 145 3.14 0.65 0.38
N ILE A 146 2.85 -0.47 1.05
CA ILE A 146 1.76 -0.54 2.03
C ILE A 146 2.11 0.27 3.27
N SER A 147 3.38 0.28 3.66
CA SER A 147 3.83 0.94 4.87
C SER A 147 3.68 2.45 4.74
N ASP A 148 4.12 3.01 3.61
CA ASP A 148 3.95 4.42 3.30
C ASP A 148 2.47 4.81 3.22
N GLY A 149 1.65 3.99 2.56
CA GLY A 149 0.20 4.21 2.48
C GLY A 149 -0.47 4.26 3.86
N LEU A 150 -0.08 3.36 4.78
CA LEU A 150 -0.57 3.34 6.16
C LEU A 150 -0.11 4.57 6.96
N LEU A 151 1.13 5.03 6.78
CA LEU A 151 1.64 6.23 7.44
C LEU A 151 0.93 7.50 6.97
N ILE A 152 0.73 7.66 5.66
CA ILE A 152 -0.03 8.78 5.08
C ILE A 152 -1.46 8.77 5.60
N TRP A 153 -2.09 7.59 5.62
CA TRP A 153 -3.45 7.42 6.14
C TRP A 153 -3.57 7.83 7.61
N LYS A 154 -2.64 7.37 8.47
CA LYS A 154 -2.57 7.79 9.88
C LYS A 154 -2.44 9.32 10.00
N GLN A 155 -1.48 9.92 9.28
CA GLN A 155 -1.23 11.36 9.33
C GLN A 155 -2.43 12.18 8.88
N ASN A 156 -3.13 11.75 7.82
CA ASN A 156 -4.32 12.42 7.33
C ASN A 156 -5.43 12.41 8.38
N ILE A 157 -5.70 11.27 9.02
CA ILE A 157 -6.68 11.19 10.11
C ILE A 157 -6.28 12.14 11.26
N ALA A 158 -5.03 12.09 11.72
CA ALA A 158 -4.54 12.91 12.82
C ALA A 158 -4.72 14.42 12.56
N LYS A 159 -4.39 14.87 11.35
CA LYS A 159 -4.51 16.29 10.97
C LYS A 159 -5.95 16.73 10.69
N THR A 160 -6.80 15.86 10.13
CA THR A 160 -8.24 16.16 10.02
C THR A 160 -8.86 16.37 11.40
N MET A 161 -8.41 15.62 12.42
CA MET A 161 -8.85 15.84 13.81
C MET A 161 -8.38 17.17 14.39
N GLN A 162 -7.23 17.70 13.95
CA GLN A 162 -6.74 19.02 14.32
C GLN A 162 -7.47 20.16 13.58
N GLY A 163 -8.48 19.84 12.76
CA GLY A 163 -9.22 20.82 11.96
C GLY A 163 -8.45 21.37 10.77
N ILE A 164 -7.34 20.73 10.38
CA ILE A 164 -6.56 21.15 9.21
C ILE A 164 -7.25 20.64 7.95
N GLU A 165 -7.61 21.58 7.06
CA GLU A 165 -8.17 21.24 5.76
C GLU A 165 -7.12 20.62 4.84
N GLU A 166 -7.54 19.57 4.13
CA GLU A 166 -6.73 18.88 3.13
C GLU A 166 -6.96 19.45 1.74
N CYS A 167 -6.01 19.25 0.82
CA CYS A 167 -6.19 19.62 -0.59
C CYS A 167 -7.44 18.93 -1.16
N SER A 168 -8.34 19.68 -1.80
CA SER A 168 -9.57 19.11 -2.39
C SER A 168 -9.34 18.19 -3.59
N ILE A 169 -8.12 18.19 -4.17
CA ILE A 169 -7.79 17.45 -5.40
C ILE A 169 -7.03 16.16 -5.06
N CYS A 170 -5.93 16.27 -4.32
CA CYS A 170 -5.09 15.13 -3.98
C CYS A 170 -5.31 14.60 -2.56
N TYR A 171 -6.06 15.36 -1.75
CA TYR A 171 -6.37 15.05 -0.36
C TYR A 171 -5.15 14.80 0.54
N CYS A 172 -4.01 15.37 0.16
CA CYS A 172 -2.85 15.47 1.04
C CYS A 172 -2.94 16.75 1.87
N ILE A 173 -2.48 16.69 3.13
CA ILE A 173 -2.38 17.87 3.99
C ILE A 173 -0.96 18.43 3.92
N LEU A 174 -0.83 19.58 3.26
CA LEU A 174 0.41 20.33 3.06
C LEU A 174 0.72 21.15 4.34
N HIS A 175 2.00 21.45 4.59
CA HIS A 175 2.44 22.13 5.82
C HIS A 175 1.72 23.49 6.04
N ALA A 176 1.61 23.90 7.31
CA ALA A 176 0.90 25.10 7.79
C ALA A 176 1.50 26.46 7.37
N ASN A 177 2.60 26.46 6.62
CA ASN A 177 3.10 27.68 6.01
C ASN A 177 2.33 27.80 4.71
N ASN A 178 1.50 28.82 4.52
CA ASN A 178 0.68 29.09 3.32
C ASN A 178 1.46 29.23 2.00
N GLU A 179 2.64 28.62 1.89
CA GLU A 179 3.42 28.46 0.69
C GLU A 179 2.95 27.25 -0.12
N LEU A 180 2.87 27.43 -1.43
CA LEU A 180 2.62 26.33 -2.35
C LEU A 180 3.74 25.28 -2.21
N PRO A 181 3.40 23.97 -2.24
CA PRO A 181 4.40 22.92 -2.14
C PRO A 181 5.40 23.05 -3.28
N LYS A 182 6.70 23.07 -2.93
CA LYS A 182 7.81 23.13 -3.91
C LYS A 182 7.95 21.85 -4.74
N ARG A 183 7.18 20.80 -4.42
CA ARG A 183 7.12 19.53 -5.16
C ARG A 183 5.75 19.41 -5.82
N THR A 184 5.74 19.05 -7.10
CA THR A 184 4.51 18.78 -7.85
C THR A 184 3.83 17.53 -7.31
N CYS A 185 2.52 17.62 -7.06
CA CYS A 185 1.71 16.44 -6.83
C CYS A 185 1.49 15.74 -8.17
N ARG A 186 1.49 14.41 -8.20
CA ARG A 186 1.10 13.67 -9.42
C ARG A 186 -0.41 13.74 -9.69
N THR A 187 -1.19 14.13 -8.70
CA THR A 187 -2.66 14.15 -8.75
C THR A 187 -3.25 15.55 -8.94
N CYS A 188 -2.56 16.62 -8.51
CA CYS A 188 -3.03 18.01 -8.61
C CYS A 188 -1.99 18.95 -9.21
#